data_AF-A0A7C4AJB1-F1
#
_entry.id   AF-A0A7C4AJB1-F1
#
_cell.length_a   1.000
_cell.length_b   1.000
_cell.length_c   1.000
_cell.angle_alpha   90.00
_cell.angle_beta   90.00
_cell.angle_gamma   90.00
#
_symmetry.space_group_name_H-M   'P 1'
#
loop_
_entity.id
_entity.type
_entity.pdbx_description
1 polymer ?
#
loop_
_entity_poly.entity_id
_entity_poly.type
_entity_poly.pdbx_seq_one_letter_code
_entity_poly.pdbx_strand_id
1 'polypeptide(L)'
;MKEAFFYEKLEDNKVKCNLCNHHCIISQDARGICGVRENRDGKLYSLVYGKVIAYHIDPIEKKPLFHFYPGSASYSISTVGCNFRCLHCQNYTISQYPKLYKDIPGEDFTPEDVVKEARAGGCQSISYTYTEPTIFLEFAYDCMVLAHKEGIKNVWVSNGYISESALRFIAPYLDAINVDLKGDDEFYKKICGARVEPVMKNIKLLHELGIWVEVTTLIIPELNDS
;
A
#
# COMPACT_ATOMS: atom_id res chain seq x y z
N MET A 1 1.33 10.76 -12.80
CA MET A 1 0.06 11.17 -12.19
C MET A 1 -1.10 10.49 -12.89
N LYS A 2 -2.12 10.04 -12.15
CA LYS A 2 -3.30 9.31 -12.66
C LYS A 2 -4.54 9.71 -11.86
N GLU A 3 -5.70 9.82 -12.51
CA GLU A 3 -6.96 10.04 -11.79
C GLU A 3 -7.26 8.83 -10.88
N ALA A 4 -7.67 9.09 -9.64
CA ALA A 4 -7.87 8.07 -8.62
C ALA A 4 -9.15 7.26 -8.87
N PHE A 5 -9.12 5.97 -8.54
CA PHE A 5 -10.27 5.08 -8.76
C PHE A 5 -11.39 5.23 -7.71
N PHE A 6 -11.05 5.56 -6.46
CA PHE A 6 -11.97 5.48 -5.32
C PHE A 6 -12.20 6.84 -4.66
N TYR A 7 -13.07 7.66 -5.25
CA TYR A 7 -13.51 8.91 -4.65
C TYR A 7 -14.92 9.30 -5.09
N GLU A 8 -15.57 10.13 -4.29
CA GLU A 8 -16.82 10.82 -4.64
C GLU A 8 -16.58 12.32 -4.70
N LYS A 9 -17.25 12.99 -5.64
CA LYS A 9 -17.27 14.45 -5.73
C LYS A 9 -18.27 15.00 -4.74
N LEU A 10 -17.90 16.09 -4.07
CA LEU A 10 -18.74 16.82 -3.14
C LEU A 10 -18.93 18.27 -3.64
N GLU A 11 -19.72 19.05 -2.89
CA GLU A 11 -19.88 20.49 -3.11
C GLU A 11 -18.55 21.25 -2.91
N ASP A 12 -18.47 22.49 -3.42
CA ASP A 12 -17.30 23.37 -3.31
C ASP A 12 -15.98 22.78 -3.88
N ASN A 13 -16.05 21.98 -4.94
CA ASN A 13 -14.91 21.25 -5.49
C ASN A 13 -14.19 20.35 -4.47
N LYS A 14 -14.84 19.96 -3.36
CA LYS A 14 -14.28 18.97 -2.43
C LYS A 14 -14.45 17.57 -3.01
N VAL A 15 -13.61 16.65 -2.54
CA VAL A 15 -13.74 15.22 -2.82
C VAL A 15 -13.64 14.43 -1.53
N LYS A 16 -14.33 13.30 -1.43
CA LYS A 16 -14.09 12.33 -0.37
C LYS A 16 -13.39 11.11 -0.96
N CYS A 17 -12.17 10.89 -0.51
CA CYS A 17 -11.36 9.75 -0.88
C CYS A 17 -11.87 8.51 -0.15
N ASN A 18 -12.29 7.48 -0.87
CA ASN A 18 -12.83 6.23 -0.33
C ASN A 18 -11.85 5.05 -0.50
N LEU A 19 -10.56 5.34 -0.72
CA LEU A 19 -9.51 4.35 -0.96
C LEU A 19 -9.09 3.56 0.29
N CYS A 20 -9.10 4.21 1.45
CA CYS A 20 -8.71 3.60 2.72
C CYS A 20 -9.66 4.05 3.83
N ASN A 21 -9.60 3.38 4.99
CA ASN A 21 -10.53 3.60 6.11
C ASN A 21 -10.41 4.97 6.81
N HIS A 22 -9.57 5.88 6.31
CA HIS A 22 -9.56 7.28 6.76
C HIS A 22 -10.68 8.12 6.14
N HIS A 23 -11.20 7.75 4.98
CA HIS A 23 -12.27 8.49 4.28
C HIS A 23 -12.05 10.01 4.19
N CYS A 24 -10.83 10.46 3.86
CA CYS A 24 -10.46 11.87 3.88
C CYS A 24 -11.39 12.72 3.00
N ILE A 25 -11.91 13.81 3.55
CA ILE A 25 -12.50 14.91 2.76
C ILE A 25 -11.37 15.88 2.41
N ILE A 26 -11.17 16.12 1.12
CA ILE A 26 -10.01 16.86 0.58
C ILE A 26 -10.55 18.06 -0.19
N SER A 27 -10.25 19.26 0.30
CA SER A 27 -10.56 20.53 -0.36
C SER A 27 -9.80 20.70 -1.68
N GLN A 28 -10.25 21.62 -2.52
CA GLN A 28 -9.52 22.04 -3.72
C GLN A 28 -8.04 22.31 -3.40
N ASP A 29 -7.14 21.83 -4.25
CA ASP A 29 -5.67 21.97 -4.17
C ASP A 29 -5.02 21.38 -2.89
N ALA A 30 -5.79 20.65 -2.08
CA ALA A 30 -5.30 19.99 -0.88
C ALA A 30 -4.93 18.52 -1.15
N ARG A 31 -4.16 17.95 -0.21
CA ARG A 31 -3.77 16.53 -0.20
C ARG A 31 -4.42 15.79 0.96
N GLY A 32 -4.74 14.51 0.74
CA GLY A 32 -5.16 13.61 1.81
C GLY A 32 -4.02 13.28 2.78
N ILE A 33 -4.36 12.59 3.88
CA ILE A 33 -3.40 12.29 4.97
C ILE A 33 -2.14 11.54 4.53
N CYS A 34 -2.21 10.78 3.42
CA CYS A 34 -1.06 10.06 2.86
C CYS A 34 -0.04 10.97 2.16
N GLY A 35 -0.40 12.22 1.84
CA GLY A 35 0.45 13.19 1.16
C GLY A 35 0.55 13.00 -0.36
N VAL A 36 -0.12 12.01 -0.95
CA VAL A 36 0.02 11.68 -2.39
C VAL A 36 -1.29 11.63 -3.17
N ARG A 37 -2.41 11.90 -2.49
CA ARG A 37 -3.74 11.99 -3.08
C ARG A 37 -4.16 13.44 -3.09
N GLU A 38 -4.16 14.07 -4.26
CA GLU A 38 -4.35 15.51 -4.41
C GLU A 38 -5.63 15.79 -5.19
N ASN A 39 -6.44 16.71 -4.67
CA ASN A 39 -7.64 17.15 -5.35
C ASN A 39 -7.32 18.34 -6.27
N ARG A 40 -7.66 18.21 -7.55
CA ARG A 40 -7.55 19.26 -8.56
C ARG A 40 -8.86 19.37 -9.31
N ASP A 41 -9.52 20.51 -9.18
CA ASP A 41 -10.77 20.86 -9.86
C ASP A 41 -11.89 19.85 -9.59
N GLY A 42 -12.04 19.45 -8.32
CA GLY A 42 -13.04 18.46 -7.89
C GLY A 42 -12.77 17.05 -8.41
N LYS A 43 -11.53 16.74 -8.80
CA LYS A 43 -11.08 15.40 -9.18
C LYS A 43 -9.87 14.99 -8.35
N LEU A 44 -9.90 13.77 -7.82
CA LEU A 44 -8.79 13.25 -7.04
C LEU A 44 -7.75 12.57 -7.94
N TYR A 45 -6.48 12.88 -7.75
CA TYR A 45 -5.36 12.29 -8.47
C TYR A 45 -4.37 11.59 -7.53
N SER A 46 -3.83 10.47 -8.00
CA SER A 46 -2.61 9.88 -7.45
C SER A 46 -1.39 10.57 -8.05
N LEU A 47 -0.59 11.21 -7.20
CA LEU A 47 0.65 11.88 -7.62
C LEU A 47 1.79 10.90 -7.88
N VAL A 48 1.70 9.69 -7.33
CA VAL A 48 2.77 8.68 -7.31
C VAL A 48 2.62 7.58 -8.38
N TYR A 49 1.65 7.69 -9.29
CA TYR A 49 1.53 6.73 -10.39
C TYR A 49 2.81 6.72 -11.23
N GLY A 50 3.49 5.57 -11.27
CA GLY A 50 4.75 5.36 -11.98
C GLY A 50 5.97 6.01 -11.33
N LYS A 51 5.87 6.54 -10.10
CA LYS A 51 6.98 7.19 -9.38
C LYS A 51 7.59 6.26 -8.34
N VAL A 52 8.44 5.34 -8.79
CA VAL A 52 9.06 4.32 -7.93
C VAL A 52 10.25 4.93 -7.20
N ILE A 53 10.21 4.92 -5.86
CA ILE A 53 11.27 5.50 -5.01
C ILE A 53 12.27 4.45 -4.50
N ALA A 54 11.87 3.19 -4.52
CA ALA A 54 12.71 2.08 -4.09
C ALA A 54 12.28 0.82 -4.83
N TYR A 55 13.26 0.06 -5.32
CA TYR A 55 13.05 -1.22 -5.97
C TYR A 55 14.23 -2.16 -5.73
N HIS A 56 13.94 -3.41 -5.37
CA HIS A 56 14.98 -4.41 -5.04
C HIS A 56 14.47 -5.83 -5.28
N ILE A 57 15.38 -6.74 -5.66
CA ILE A 57 15.12 -8.18 -5.59
C ILE A 57 15.51 -8.65 -4.20
N ASP A 58 14.53 -9.16 -3.45
CA ASP A 58 14.70 -9.67 -2.09
C ASP A 58 14.08 -11.08 -2.01
N PRO A 59 14.54 -11.95 -1.08
CA PRO A 59 13.83 -13.19 -0.77
C PRO A 59 12.43 -12.90 -0.21
N ILE A 60 11.47 -13.77 -0.50
CA ILE A 60 10.07 -13.61 -0.09
C ILE A 60 9.91 -13.52 1.44
N GLU A 61 10.80 -14.15 2.19
CA GLU A 61 10.82 -14.12 3.66
C GLU A 61 11.10 -12.72 4.23
N LYS A 62 11.71 -11.81 3.44
CA LYS A 62 11.87 -10.40 3.83
C LYS A 62 10.56 -9.62 3.76
N LYS A 63 9.52 -10.18 3.13
CA LYS A 63 8.14 -9.64 3.01
C LYS A 63 7.21 -10.25 4.07
N PRO A 64 7.80 -10.58 5.21
CA PRO A 64 7.43 -11.66 6.15
C PRO A 64 6.39 -12.67 5.64
N LEU A 65 6.64 -13.27 4.48
CA LEU A 65 5.86 -14.39 3.96
C LEU A 65 6.72 -15.65 4.02
N PHE A 66 6.50 -16.47 5.05
CA PHE A 66 7.31 -17.66 5.33
C PHE A 66 6.70 -18.94 4.76
N HIS A 67 5.43 -18.90 4.37
CA HIS A 67 4.68 -20.06 3.88
C HIS A 67 4.16 -19.87 2.46
N PHE A 68 4.39 -18.69 1.86
CA PHE A 68 4.08 -18.40 0.46
C PHE A 68 5.35 -18.41 -0.39
N TYR A 69 5.51 -19.45 -1.22
CA TYR A 69 6.70 -19.68 -2.06
C TYR A 69 8.07 -19.57 -1.34
N PRO A 70 8.32 -20.34 -0.26
CA PRO A 70 9.57 -20.24 0.50
C PRO A 70 10.81 -20.44 -0.38
N GLY A 71 11.85 -19.63 -0.14
CA GLY A 71 13.12 -19.61 -0.88
C GLY A 71 13.05 -18.90 -2.24
N SER A 72 11.89 -18.38 -2.64
CA SER A 72 11.74 -17.66 -3.91
C SER A 72 12.20 -16.19 -3.82
N ALA A 73 12.55 -15.63 -4.97
CA ALA A 73 12.84 -14.21 -5.11
C ALA A 73 11.58 -13.41 -5.44
N SER A 74 11.49 -12.20 -4.90
CA SER A 74 10.42 -11.24 -5.13
C SER A 74 10.97 -9.87 -5.55
N TYR A 75 10.46 -9.34 -6.67
CA TYR A 75 10.80 -8.00 -7.12
C TYR A 75 9.96 -6.98 -6.36
N SER A 76 10.60 -6.23 -5.48
CA SER A 76 9.95 -5.29 -4.58
C SER A 76 9.91 -3.90 -5.19
N ILE A 77 8.79 -3.20 -5.07
CA ILE A 77 8.66 -1.79 -5.45
C ILE A 77 7.91 -0.99 -4.38
N SER A 78 8.15 0.33 -4.37
CA SER A 78 7.45 1.28 -3.51
C SER A 78 7.40 2.68 -4.11
N THR A 79 6.46 3.48 -3.63
CA THR A 79 6.40 4.93 -3.85
C THR A 79 6.49 5.67 -2.52
N VAL A 80 6.68 6.99 -2.56
CA VAL A 80 6.58 7.81 -1.34
C VAL A 80 5.15 7.87 -0.80
N GLY A 81 5.03 8.21 0.49
CA GLY A 81 3.76 8.41 1.17
C GLY A 81 3.25 7.18 1.92
N CYS A 82 2.40 7.40 2.92
CA CYS A 82 1.78 6.34 3.70
C CYS A 82 0.57 6.91 4.45
N ASN A 83 -0.51 6.15 4.52
CA ASN A 83 -1.73 6.54 5.23
C ASN A 83 -1.61 6.38 6.76
N PHE A 84 -0.52 5.83 7.29
CA PHE A 84 -0.17 5.79 8.71
C PHE A 84 0.97 6.78 9.06
N ARG A 85 1.18 7.01 10.35
CA ARG A 85 2.28 7.82 10.92
C ARG A 85 2.97 7.08 12.07
N CYS A 86 3.26 5.79 11.88
CA CYS A 86 3.93 4.95 12.87
C CYS A 86 5.22 5.60 13.41
N LEU A 87 5.30 5.83 14.73
CA LEU A 87 6.49 6.41 15.36
C LEU A 87 7.75 5.53 15.24
N HIS A 88 7.57 4.23 15.03
CA HIS A 88 8.63 3.24 14.84
C HIS A 88 8.89 2.90 13.36
N CYS A 89 8.39 3.69 12.40
CA CYS A 89 8.53 3.37 10.98
C CYS A 89 10.00 3.38 10.54
N GLN A 90 10.55 2.24 10.14
CA GLN A 90 11.91 2.13 9.62
C GLN A 90 12.09 2.87 8.28
N ASN A 91 11.02 2.93 7.47
CA ASN A 91 11.01 3.60 6.17
C ASN A 91 10.42 5.03 6.25
N TYR A 92 10.53 5.71 7.41
CA TYR A 92 9.91 7.03 7.60
C TYR A 92 10.37 8.07 6.59
N THR A 93 11.63 7.98 6.13
CA THR A 93 12.24 8.90 5.16
C THR A 93 11.51 8.92 3.83
N ILE A 94 10.87 7.81 3.41
CA ILE A 94 10.07 7.73 2.17
C ILE A 94 8.57 7.72 2.46
N SER A 95 8.12 7.10 3.57
CA SER A 95 6.70 6.99 3.91
C SER A 95 6.10 8.31 4.39
N GLN A 96 6.90 9.16 5.04
CA GLN A 96 6.48 10.47 5.53
C GLN A 96 6.97 11.62 4.65
N TYR A 97 7.82 11.36 3.65
CA TYR A 97 8.38 12.36 2.75
C TYR A 97 7.38 13.41 2.24
N PRO A 98 6.23 13.03 1.63
CA PRO A 98 5.34 14.01 1.01
C PRO A 98 4.52 14.84 2.02
N LYS A 99 4.68 14.55 3.32
CA LYS A 99 4.12 15.33 4.43
C LYS A 99 5.13 16.37 4.95
N LEU A 100 6.42 16.16 4.67
CA LEU A 100 7.54 17.02 5.09
C LEU A 100 8.01 17.93 3.95
N TYR A 101 7.89 17.46 2.71
CA TYR A 101 8.34 18.13 1.49
C TYR A 101 7.20 18.22 0.47
N LYS A 102 7.28 19.18 -0.46
CA LYS A 102 6.20 19.45 -1.43
C LYS A 102 6.29 18.58 -2.69
N ASP A 103 7.50 18.21 -3.08
CA ASP A 103 7.79 17.40 -4.26
C ASP A 103 7.45 15.92 -4.05
N ILE A 104 7.39 15.19 -5.16
CA ILE A 104 7.05 13.76 -5.22
C ILE A 104 8.20 13.07 -5.95
N PRO A 105 9.22 12.58 -5.21
CA PRO A 105 10.38 11.94 -5.80
C PRO A 105 10.05 10.51 -6.25
N GLY A 106 10.87 10.00 -7.16
CA GLY A 106 10.78 8.65 -7.71
C GLY A 106 11.23 8.62 -9.17
N GLU A 107 11.78 7.49 -9.58
CA GLU A 107 12.09 7.18 -10.95
C GLU A 107 10.82 6.81 -11.71
N ASP A 108 10.77 7.17 -12.99
CA ASP A 108 9.62 6.89 -13.85
C ASP A 108 9.66 5.44 -14.33
N PHE A 109 8.66 4.67 -13.91
CA PHE A 109 8.44 3.30 -14.33
C PHE A 109 7.06 3.16 -14.97
N THR A 110 6.98 2.40 -16.06
CA THR A 110 5.72 1.85 -16.56
C THR A 110 5.39 0.54 -15.83
N PRO A 111 4.11 0.12 -15.79
CA PRO A 111 3.75 -1.21 -15.32
C PRO A 111 4.49 -2.34 -16.07
N GLU A 112 4.75 -2.15 -17.36
CA GLU A 112 5.52 -3.07 -18.20
C GLU A 112 6.98 -3.17 -17.75
N ASP A 113 7.62 -2.06 -17.36
CA ASP A 113 8.99 -2.06 -16.84
C ASP A 113 9.09 -2.91 -15.58
N VAL A 114 8.14 -2.76 -14.64
CA VAL A 114 8.09 -3.55 -13.39
C VAL A 114 8.02 -5.05 -13.70
N VAL A 115 7.10 -5.46 -14.58
CA VAL A 115 6.92 -6.89 -14.94
C VAL A 115 8.13 -7.43 -15.71
N LYS A 116 8.71 -6.63 -16.60
CA LYS A 116 9.93 -6.98 -17.35
C LYS A 116 11.11 -7.19 -16.41
N GLU A 117 11.33 -6.29 -15.46
CA GLU A 117 12.41 -6.41 -14.49
C GLU A 117 12.23 -7.59 -13.54
N ALA A 118 11.00 -7.81 -13.05
CA ALA A 118 10.69 -8.97 -12.22
C ALA A 118 11.01 -10.29 -12.96
N ARG A 119 10.64 -10.40 -14.24
CA ARG A 119 10.96 -11.56 -15.07
C ARG A 119 12.47 -11.71 -15.30
N ALA A 120 13.15 -10.62 -15.66
CA ALA A 120 14.59 -10.63 -15.89
C ALA A 120 15.37 -11.03 -14.63
N GLY A 121 14.85 -10.67 -13.45
CA GLY A 121 15.37 -11.06 -12.14
C GLY A 121 15.04 -12.50 -11.71
N GLY A 122 14.30 -13.26 -12.52
CA GLY A 122 13.86 -14.61 -12.16
C GLY A 122 12.92 -14.64 -10.95
N CYS A 123 12.22 -13.53 -10.67
CA CYS A 123 11.33 -13.44 -9.51
C CYS A 123 10.02 -14.20 -9.76
N GLN A 124 9.59 -14.96 -8.77
CA GLN A 124 8.29 -15.64 -8.82
C GLN A 124 7.14 -14.68 -8.46
N SER A 125 7.46 -13.56 -7.82
CA SER A 125 6.48 -12.57 -7.39
C SER A 125 6.98 -11.13 -7.53
N ILE A 126 6.03 -10.20 -7.51
CA ILE A 126 6.25 -8.76 -7.30
C ILE A 126 5.67 -8.39 -5.93
N SER A 127 6.46 -7.70 -5.12
CA SER A 127 6.08 -7.23 -3.79
C SER A 127 5.86 -5.72 -3.76
N TYR A 128 4.64 -5.30 -3.47
CA TYR A 128 4.29 -3.90 -3.25
C TYR A 128 4.45 -3.58 -1.76
N THR A 129 5.51 -2.86 -1.39
CA THR A 129 6.05 -2.86 -0.01
C THR A 129 6.75 -1.53 0.36
N TYR A 130 7.55 -1.54 1.44
CA TYR A 130 8.31 -0.48 2.09
C TYR A 130 7.49 0.68 2.70
N THR A 131 6.46 1.16 1.98
CA THR A 131 5.51 2.16 2.47
C THR A 131 4.14 1.55 2.71
N GLU A 132 3.14 1.89 1.91
CA GLU A 132 1.81 1.28 1.98
C GLU A 132 1.23 1.13 0.56
N PRO A 133 1.06 -0.10 0.02
CA PRO A 133 0.57 -0.30 -1.35
C PRO A 133 -0.79 0.32 -1.65
N THR A 134 -1.67 0.43 -0.64
CA THR A 134 -2.97 1.10 -0.78
C THR A 134 -2.84 2.50 -1.37
N ILE A 135 -1.83 3.28 -0.99
CA ILE A 135 -1.74 4.70 -1.39
C ILE A 135 -1.34 4.88 -2.86
N PHE A 136 -0.75 3.86 -3.51
CA PHE A 136 -0.39 3.86 -4.93
C PHE A 136 -1.16 2.80 -5.74
N LEU A 137 -2.38 2.46 -5.28
CA LEU A 137 -3.26 1.43 -5.83
C LEU A 137 -3.33 1.39 -7.36
N GLU A 138 -3.49 2.53 -8.03
CA GLU A 138 -3.67 2.56 -9.50
C GLU A 138 -2.45 1.98 -10.22
N PHE A 139 -1.25 2.30 -9.76
CA PHE A 139 -0.02 1.77 -10.36
C PHE A 139 0.19 0.31 -9.98
N ALA A 140 -0.05 -0.04 -8.71
CA ALA A 140 0.03 -1.43 -8.25
C ALA A 140 -0.95 -2.33 -9.02
N TYR A 141 -2.19 -1.89 -9.22
CA TYR A 141 -3.22 -2.62 -9.96
C TYR A 141 -2.80 -2.88 -11.42
N ASP A 142 -2.32 -1.85 -12.12
CA ASP A 142 -1.89 -2.03 -13.52
C ASP A 142 -0.70 -3.00 -13.60
N CYS A 143 0.26 -2.94 -12.67
CA CYS A 143 1.34 -3.92 -12.55
C CYS A 143 0.80 -5.33 -12.28
N MET A 144 -0.15 -5.46 -11.34
CA MET A 144 -0.72 -6.74 -10.93
C MET A 144 -1.45 -7.44 -12.07
N VAL A 145 -2.23 -6.70 -12.85
CA VAL A 145 -2.95 -7.23 -14.01
C VAL A 145 -1.97 -7.78 -15.05
N LEU A 146 -0.86 -7.09 -15.29
CA LEU A 146 0.18 -7.55 -16.23
C LEU A 146 0.96 -8.74 -15.66
N ALA A 147 1.38 -8.68 -14.41
CA ALA A 147 2.09 -9.76 -13.72
C ALA A 147 1.30 -11.07 -13.76
N HIS A 148 -0.01 -10.99 -13.50
CA HIS A 148 -0.90 -12.15 -13.50
C HIS A 148 -0.96 -12.83 -14.88
N LYS A 149 -0.98 -12.07 -15.98
CA LYS A 149 -0.93 -12.61 -17.36
C LYS A 149 0.35 -13.39 -17.65
N GLU A 150 1.42 -13.04 -16.96
CA GLU A 150 2.76 -13.62 -17.13
C GLU A 150 3.07 -14.71 -16.09
N GLY A 151 2.08 -15.08 -15.27
CA GLY A 151 2.24 -16.08 -14.22
C GLY A 151 3.09 -15.63 -13.03
N ILE A 152 3.38 -14.33 -12.91
CA ILE A 152 4.11 -13.74 -11.78
C ILE A 152 3.11 -13.38 -10.68
N LYS A 153 3.38 -13.82 -9.45
CA LYS A 153 2.51 -13.63 -8.30
C LYS A 153 2.55 -12.21 -7.76
N ASN A 154 1.43 -11.70 -7.26
CA ASN A 154 1.37 -10.39 -6.64
C ASN A 154 1.27 -10.50 -5.12
N VAL A 155 2.17 -9.78 -4.44
CA VAL A 155 2.35 -9.82 -2.99
C VAL A 155 2.25 -8.41 -2.42
N TRP A 156 1.45 -8.24 -1.38
CA TRP A 156 1.39 -6.97 -0.64
C TRP A 156 2.03 -7.11 0.75
N VAL A 157 2.80 -6.11 1.17
CA VAL A 157 3.17 -5.93 2.59
C VAL A 157 2.51 -4.64 3.04
N SER A 158 1.52 -4.74 3.92
CA SER A 158 0.57 -3.65 4.16
C SER A 158 0.21 -3.51 5.62
N ASN A 159 -0.16 -2.30 6.01
CA ASN A 159 -0.82 -2.03 7.28
C ASN A 159 -2.30 -2.45 7.30
N GLY A 160 -2.83 -2.95 6.18
CA GLY A 160 -4.19 -3.51 6.08
C GLY A 160 -5.30 -2.48 6.20
N TYR A 161 -5.05 -1.17 6.01
CA TYR A 161 -6.05 -0.12 6.20
C TYR A 161 -6.85 0.27 4.94
N ILE A 162 -6.77 -0.52 3.87
CA ILE A 162 -7.53 -0.37 2.62
C ILE A 162 -9.05 -0.41 2.83
N SER A 163 -9.85 0.31 2.04
CA SER A 163 -11.30 0.20 2.14
C SER A 163 -11.80 -1.14 1.58
N GLU A 164 -12.95 -1.62 2.05
CA GLU A 164 -13.54 -2.88 1.55
C GLU A 164 -13.76 -2.85 0.03
N SER A 165 -14.24 -1.74 -0.53
CA SER A 165 -14.48 -1.62 -1.96
C SER A 165 -13.19 -1.69 -2.78
N ALA A 166 -12.13 -1.01 -2.33
CA ALA A 166 -10.82 -1.06 -2.98
C ALA A 166 -10.18 -2.45 -2.83
N LEU A 167 -10.36 -3.11 -1.68
CA LEU A 167 -9.84 -4.45 -1.47
C LEU A 167 -10.51 -5.48 -2.37
N ARG A 168 -11.85 -5.48 -2.45
CA ARG A 168 -12.60 -6.37 -3.35
C ARG A 168 -12.25 -6.15 -4.82
N PHE A 169 -11.92 -4.92 -5.20
CA PHE A 169 -11.50 -4.58 -6.56
C PHE A 169 -10.16 -5.22 -6.95
N ILE A 170 -9.19 -5.26 -6.02
CA ILE A 170 -7.87 -5.87 -6.30
C ILE A 170 -7.80 -7.36 -6.04
N ALA A 171 -8.72 -7.91 -5.26
CA ALA A 171 -8.72 -9.31 -4.84
C ALA A 171 -8.51 -10.34 -5.98
N PRO A 172 -9.07 -10.16 -7.20
CA PRO A 172 -8.82 -11.11 -8.30
C PRO A 172 -7.35 -11.22 -8.74
N TYR A 173 -6.52 -10.25 -8.39
CA TYR A 173 -5.13 -10.16 -8.83
C TYR A 173 -4.12 -10.16 -7.69
N LEU A 174 -4.56 -10.19 -6.43
CA LEU A 174 -3.70 -10.23 -5.25
C LEU A 174 -3.57 -11.68 -4.77
N ASP A 175 -2.39 -12.29 -4.92
CA ASP A 175 -2.18 -13.69 -4.55
C ASP A 175 -1.88 -13.88 -3.07
N ALA A 176 -1.08 -12.97 -2.48
CA ALA A 176 -0.73 -13.03 -1.07
C ALA A 176 -0.56 -11.64 -0.45
N ILE A 177 -0.72 -11.58 0.86
CA ILE A 177 -0.50 -10.38 1.65
C ILE A 177 0.05 -10.72 3.02
N ASN A 178 1.07 -9.98 3.44
CA ASN A 178 1.44 -9.87 4.83
C ASN A 178 0.76 -8.61 5.42
N VAL A 179 -0.05 -8.78 6.46
CA VAL A 179 -0.66 -7.68 7.20
C VAL A 179 0.05 -7.48 8.53
N ASP A 180 0.55 -6.27 8.74
CA ASP A 180 1.09 -5.87 10.04
C ASP A 180 -0.04 -5.62 11.05
N LEU A 181 -0.30 -6.57 11.95
CA LEU A 181 -1.14 -6.34 13.12
C LEU A 181 -0.29 -5.79 14.27
N LYS A 182 -0.26 -4.46 14.40
CA LYS A 182 0.77 -3.78 15.22
C LYS A 182 0.52 -3.71 16.73
N GLY A 183 -0.67 -4.06 17.22
CA GLY A 183 -1.02 -3.94 18.64
C GLY A 183 -2.52 -3.75 18.85
N ASP A 184 -2.90 -3.28 20.04
CA ASP A 184 -4.27 -2.95 20.40
C ASP A 184 -4.72 -1.56 19.88
N ASP A 185 -5.98 -1.19 20.12
CA ASP A 185 -6.50 0.08 19.60
C ASP A 185 -5.80 1.31 20.20
N GLU A 186 -5.32 1.22 21.45
CA GLU A 186 -4.54 2.30 22.08
C GLU A 186 -3.19 2.48 21.41
N PHE A 187 -2.48 1.39 21.10
CA PHE A 187 -1.26 1.41 20.29
C PHE A 187 -1.53 2.03 18.92
N TYR A 188 -2.60 1.63 18.23
CA TYR A 188 -2.94 2.17 16.92
C TYR A 188 -3.21 3.69 16.97
N LYS A 189 -3.96 4.17 17.96
CA LYS A 189 -4.26 5.59 18.12
C LYS A 189 -3.02 6.42 18.45
N LYS A 190 -2.22 5.97 19.43
CA LYS A 190 -1.07 6.72 19.95
C LYS A 190 0.16 6.61 19.06
N ILE A 191 0.44 5.42 18.54
CA ILE A 191 1.68 5.11 17.83
C ILE A 191 1.51 5.17 16.32
N CYS A 192 0.37 4.73 15.76
CA CYS A 192 0.16 4.63 14.31
C CYS A 192 -0.63 5.79 13.70
N GLY A 193 -1.45 6.48 14.50
CA GLY A 193 -2.40 7.49 14.02
C GLY A 193 -3.60 6.88 13.28
N ALA A 194 -4.04 5.69 13.71
CA ALA A 194 -5.13 4.93 13.10
C ALA A 194 -5.94 4.18 14.17
N ARG A 195 -6.84 3.27 13.75
CA ARG A 195 -7.62 2.38 14.62
C ARG A 195 -7.38 0.93 14.22
N VAL A 196 -7.42 -0.01 15.16
CA VAL A 196 -7.14 -1.44 14.85
C VAL A 196 -8.32 -2.12 14.16
N GLU A 197 -9.54 -1.66 14.44
CA GLU A 197 -10.77 -2.33 14.03
C GLU A 197 -10.88 -2.56 12.50
N PRO A 198 -10.56 -1.57 11.63
CA PRO A 198 -10.58 -1.79 10.19
C PRO A 198 -9.52 -2.79 9.70
N VAL A 199 -8.35 -2.84 10.36
CA VAL A 199 -7.30 -3.82 10.03
C VAL A 199 -7.79 -5.23 10.32
N MET A 200 -8.39 -5.45 11.48
CA MET A 200 -8.95 -6.75 11.88
C MET A 200 -10.08 -7.22 10.96
N LYS A 201 -10.94 -6.28 10.52
CA LYS A 201 -11.97 -6.56 9.51
C LYS A 201 -11.36 -6.98 8.18
N ASN A 202 -10.34 -6.26 7.72
CA ASN A 202 -9.69 -6.54 6.45
C ASN A 202 -8.91 -7.86 6.45
N ILE A 203 -8.26 -8.24 7.55
CA ILE A 203 -7.61 -9.56 7.68
C ILE A 203 -8.64 -10.69 7.42
N LYS A 204 -9.84 -10.59 8.01
CA LYS A 204 -10.91 -11.57 7.78
C LYS A 204 -11.37 -11.57 6.32
N LEU A 205 -11.64 -10.38 5.78
CA LEU A 205 -12.12 -10.23 4.41
C LEU A 205 -11.09 -10.75 3.38
N LEU A 206 -9.80 -10.50 3.58
CA LEU A 206 -8.72 -11.04 2.74
C LEU A 206 -8.77 -12.56 2.67
N HIS A 207 -8.89 -13.22 3.83
CA HIS A 207 -9.01 -14.67 3.91
C HIS A 207 -10.30 -15.18 3.25
N GLU A 208 -11.45 -14.52 3.48
CA GLU A 208 -12.73 -14.84 2.84
C GLU A 208 -12.69 -14.70 1.30
N LEU A 209 -11.86 -13.78 0.79
CA LEU A 209 -11.65 -13.58 -0.65
C LEU A 209 -10.65 -14.58 -1.26
N GLY A 210 -10.12 -15.52 -0.48
CA GLY A 210 -9.22 -16.57 -0.96
C GLY A 210 -7.77 -16.11 -1.17
N ILE A 211 -7.40 -14.95 -0.63
CA ILE A 211 -6.02 -14.42 -0.69
C ILE A 211 -5.19 -15.14 0.38
N TRP A 212 -3.94 -15.48 0.08
CA TRP A 212 -3.03 -16.02 1.10
C TRP A 212 -2.67 -14.93 2.10
N VAL A 213 -2.99 -15.13 3.39
CA VAL A 213 -2.75 -14.14 4.44
C VAL A 213 -1.74 -14.67 5.44
N GLU A 214 -0.67 -13.92 5.65
CA GLU A 214 0.16 -14.02 6.86
C GLU A 214 0.05 -12.72 7.66
N VAL A 215 0.13 -12.84 8.99
CA VAL A 215 0.04 -11.70 9.89
C VAL A 215 1.35 -11.58 10.64
N THR A 216 1.89 -10.36 10.72
CA THR A 216 3.12 -10.09 11.46
C THR A 216 2.88 -9.02 12.50
N THR A 217 3.49 -9.22 13.67
CA THR A 217 3.48 -8.25 14.77
C THR A 217 4.92 -8.00 15.17
N LEU A 218 5.42 -6.80 14.87
CA LEU A 218 6.68 -6.33 15.43
C LEU A 218 6.48 -6.06 16.92
N ILE A 219 7.16 -6.84 17.75
CA ILE A 219 7.16 -6.63 19.19
C ILE A 219 8.11 -5.47 19.54
N ILE A 220 7.57 -4.48 20.24
CA ILE A 220 8.25 -3.32 20.76
C ILE A 220 8.09 -3.38 22.29
N PRO A 221 9.20 -3.56 23.04
CA PRO A 221 9.17 -3.63 24.49
C PRO A 221 8.40 -2.46 25.10
N GLU A 222 7.60 -2.75 26.14
CA GLU A 222 6.78 -1.81 26.90
C GLU A 222 5.60 -1.18 26.12
N LEU A 223 5.44 -1.49 24.83
CA LEU A 223 4.36 -0.93 24.01
C LEU A 223 3.34 -1.97 23.55
N ASN A 224 3.77 -3.17 23.16
CA ASN A 224 2.88 -4.21 22.63
C ASN A 224 3.36 -5.65 22.92
N ASP A 225 4.09 -5.85 24.02
CA ASP A 225 4.69 -7.12 24.45
C ASP A 225 3.96 -7.79 25.63
N SER A 226 2.77 -7.29 26.01
CA SER A 226 1.92 -7.81 27.09
C SER A 226 0.90 -8.85 26.65
#